data_AF-A0A843SYC4-F1
#
_entry.id   AF-A0A843SYC4-F1
#
_cell.length_a   1.000
_cell.length_b   1.000
_cell.length_c   1.000
_cell.angle_alpha   90.00
_cell.angle_beta   90.00
_cell.angle_gamma   90.00
#
_symmetry.space_group_name_H-M   'P 1'
#
loop_
_entity.id
_entity.type
_entity.pdbx_description
1 polymer ?
#
loop_
_entity_poly.entity_id
_entity_poly.type
_entity_poly.pdbx_seq_one_letter_code
_entity_poly.pdbx_strand_id
1 'polypeptide(L)'
;MLAEGRAIATEDLRLGDAVPPGLGRDQASVVKIPPNGIPLEDVERHALTEALKMSNWVQKDAAELLSISPRVMNYKIKTLGIEFPRGRRAAPLPAGDSPFSAHS
;
A
#
# COMPACT_ATOMS: atom_id res chain seq x y z
N MET A 1 -21.55 25.23 54.40
CA MET A 1 -20.15 24.76 54.38
C MET A 1 -19.69 24.78 52.94
N LEU A 2 -18.61 25.50 52.64
CA LEU A 2 -18.00 25.55 51.32
C LEU A 2 -17.33 24.19 51.08
N ALA A 3 -17.82 23.40 50.13
CA ALA A 3 -17.14 22.16 49.75
C ALA A 3 -15.83 22.56 49.07
N GLU A 4 -14.71 22.30 49.72
CA GLU A 4 -13.39 22.39 49.10
C GLU A 4 -13.35 21.40 47.93
N GLY A 5 -13.49 21.94 46.72
CA GLY A 5 -13.42 21.16 45.49
C GLY A 5 -12.03 20.55 45.37
N ARG A 6 -11.96 19.22 45.26
CA ARG A 6 -10.72 18.49 44.95
C ARG A 6 -10.05 19.14 43.75
N ALA A 7 -8.86 19.70 43.96
CA ALA A 7 -8.05 20.27 42.89
C ALA A 7 -7.67 19.16 41.91
N ILE A 8 -7.97 19.38 40.62
CA ILE A 8 -7.60 18.47 39.53
C ILE A 8 -6.08 18.53 39.37
N ALA A 9 -5.41 17.41 39.62
CA ALA A 9 -3.96 17.31 39.48
C ALA A 9 -3.58 17.03 38.01
N THR A 10 -2.34 17.30 37.65
CA THR A 10 -1.83 17.11 36.27
C THR A 10 -1.97 15.66 35.77
N GLU A 11 -2.04 14.71 36.70
CA GLU A 11 -2.32 13.30 36.45
C GLU A 11 -3.78 13.03 36.02
N ASP A 12 -4.75 13.78 36.53
CA ASP A 12 -6.18 13.64 36.20
C ASP A 12 -6.49 14.11 34.77
N LEU A 13 -5.62 14.96 34.20
CA LEU A 13 -5.74 15.48 32.85
C LEU A 13 -5.22 14.50 31.77
N ARG A 14 -4.68 13.33 32.16
CA ARG A 14 -4.20 12.31 31.21
C ARG A 14 -5.35 11.50 30.63
N LEU A 15 -6.13 12.15 29.78
CA LEU A 15 -7.16 11.49 29.00
C LEU A 15 -6.50 10.72 27.84
N GLY A 16 -6.08 9.49 28.11
CA GLY A 16 -5.61 8.56 27.05
C GLY A 16 -4.48 7.60 27.41
N ASP A 17 -3.88 7.67 28.60
CA ASP A 17 -2.63 6.93 28.89
C ASP A 17 -2.80 5.72 29.82
N ALA A 18 -4.03 5.26 30.06
CA ALA A 18 -4.26 3.93 30.61
C ALA A 18 -4.12 2.88 29.50
N VAL A 19 -2.93 2.80 28.91
CA VAL A 19 -2.57 1.71 28.00
C VAL A 19 -2.35 0.47 28.86
N PRO A 20 -3.15 -0.61 28.72
CA PRO A 20 -2.93 -1.83 29.49
C PRO A 20 -1.52 -2.39 29.19
N PRO A 21 -0.80 -2.90 30.20
CA PRO A 21 0.53 -3.46 30.00
C PRO A 21 0.42 -4.66 29.04
N GLY A 22 0.93 -4.48 27.82
CA GLY A 22 0.76 -5.41 26.71
C GLY A 22 0.50 -4.74 25.35
N LEU A 23 0.04 -3.48 25.34
CA LEU A 23 -0.12 -2.69 24.12
C LEU A 23 1.13 -1.84 23.76
N GLY A 24 2.26 -2.06 24.44
CA GLY A 24 3.54 -1.45 24.12
C GLY A 24 4.27 -2.14 22.97
N ARG A 25 3.53 -2.73 22.00
CA ARG A 25 4.15 -3.15 20.76
C ARG A 25 4.35 -1.87 19.97
N ASP A 26 5.56 -1.33 20.11
CA ASP A 26 6.18 -0.29 19.29
C ASP A 26 5.43 -0.21 17.95
N GLN A 27 4.49 0.73 17.85
CA GLN A 27 3.79 1.02 16.60
C GLN A 27 4.81 1.74 15.74
N ALA A 28 5.80 0.98 15.26
CA ALA A 28 6.80 1.48 14.35
C ALA A 28 6.04 2.06 13.16
N SER A 29 6.10 3.38 13.01
CA SER A 29 5.40 4.08 11.95
C SER A 29 5.86 3.51 10.61
N VAL A 30 4.95 2.81 9.92
CA VAL A 30 5.22 2.18 8.62
C VAL A 30 5.57 3.24 7.56
N VAL A 31 5.09 4.48 7.76
CA VAL A 31 5.34 5.63 6.87
C VAL A 31 6.14 6.69 7.62
N LYS A 32 7.19 7.22 7.00
CA LYS A 32 7.96 8.36 7.53
C LYS A 32 7.38 9.65 6.95
N ILE A 33 6.66 10.42 7.77
CA ILE A 33 6.12 11.73 7.39
C ILE A 33 7.10 12.80 7.89
N PRO A 34 7.68 13.64 7.01
CA PRO A 34 8.57 14.71 7.41
C PRO A 34 7.79 15.87 8.06
N PRO A 35 8.44 16.75 8.84
CA PRO A 35 7.77 17.80 9.60
C PRO A 35 7.09 18.87 8.73
N ASN A 36 7.51 19.03 7.47
CA ASN A 36 6.85 19.88 6.47
C ASN A 36 5.67 19.20 5.76
N GLY A 37 5.36 17.95 6.10
CA GLY A 37 4.33 17.14 5.46
C GLY A 37 4.76 16.52 4.13
N ILE A 38 3.95 15.57 3.64
CA ILE A 38 4.05 15.00 2.28
C ILE A 38 2.64 14.91 1.69
N PRO A 39 2.49 15.06 0.37
CA PRO A 39 1.23 14.76 -0.30
C PRO A 39 0.81 13.31 -0.04
N LEU A 40 -0.47 13.09 0.28
CA LEU A 40 -1.01 11.75 0.48
C LEU A 40 -0.82 10.88 -0.77
N GLU A 41 -0.92 11.50 -1.94
CA GLU A 41 -0.74 10.88 -3.25
C GLU A 41 0.63 10.18 -3.39
N ASP A 42 1.68 10.77 -2.81
CA ASP A 42 3.05 10.24 -2.86
C ASP A 42 3.21 9.02 -1.95
N VAL A 43 2.53 9.05 -0.79
CA VAL A 43 2.45 7.88 0.12
C VAL A 43 1.71 6.74 -0.57
N GLU A 44 0.55 7.04 -1.17
CA GLU A 44 -0.25 6.06 -1.91
C GLU A 44 0.56 5.48 -3.08
N ARG A 45 1.21 6.33 -3.88
CA ARG A 45 2.04 5.90 -5.02
C ARG A 45 3.15 4.95 -4.58
N HIS A 46 3.84 5.25 -3.48
CA HIS A 46 4.85 4.36 -2.92
C HIS A 46 4.25 3.03 -2.48
N ALA A 47 3.19 3.05 -1.68
CA ALA A 47 2.54 1.84 -1.19
C ALA A 47 2.05 0.93 -2.33
N LEU A 48 1.42 1.50 -3.35
CA LEU A 48 0.96 0.76 -4.53
C LEU A 48 2.12 0.17 -5.33
N THR A 49 3.18 0.94 -5.54
CA THR A 49 4.34 0.49 -6.31
C THR A 49 5.05 -0.67 -5.61
N GLU A 50 5.24 -0.59 -4.30
CA GLU A 50 5.86 -1.66 -3.52
C GLU A 50 4.98 -2.91 -3.49
N ALA A 51 3.68 -2.79 -3.26
CA ALA A 51 2.75 -3.92 -3.32
C ALA A 51 2.75 -4.60 -4.70
N LEU A 52 2.78 -3.82 -5.79
CA LEU A 52 2.89 -4.35 -7.14
C LEU A 52 4.20 -5.10 -7.36
N LYS A 53 5.35 -4.57 -6.92
CA LYS A 53 6.64 -5.27 -7.02
C LYS A 53 6.63 -6.59 -6.24
N MET A 54 6.13 -6.58 -5.00
CA MET A 54 6.00 -7.77 -4.16
C MET A 54 5.11 -8.84 -4.79
N SER A 55 4.13 -8.41 -5.57
CA SER A 55 3.15 -9.27 -6.25
C SER A 55 3.55 -9.62 -7.68
N ASN A 56 4.81 -9.41 -8.08
CA ASN A 56 5.26 -9.66 -9.44
C ASN A 56 4.41 -8.94 -10.52
N TRP A 57 3.95 -7.73 -10.19
CA TRP A 57 3.06 -6.87 -10.97
C TRP A 57 1.64 -7.41 -11.21
N VAL A 58 1.20 -8.40 -10.42
CA VAL A 58 -0.18 -8.89 -10.42
C VAL A 58 -1.06 -7.97 -9.57
N GLN A 59 -1.96 -7.21 -10.23
CA GLN A 59 -2.81 -6.22 -9.55
C GLN A 59 -3.76 -6.83 -8.50
N LYS A 60 -4.26 -8.04 -8.74
CA LYS A 60 -5.15 -8.74 -7.81
C LYS A 60 -4.42 -9.00 -6.49
N ASP A 61 -3.27 -9.63 -6.56
CA ASP A 61 -2.46 -10.00 -5.40
C ASP A 61 -1.94 -8.75 -4.67
N ALA A 62 -1.55 -7.70 -5.40
CA ALA A 62 -1.17 -6.43 -4.81
C ALA A 62 -2.34 -5.75 -4.07
N ALA A 63 -3.57 -5.88 -4.59
CA ALA A 63 -4.76 -5.36 -3.92
C ALA A 63 -5.06 -6.12 -2.61
N GLU A 64 -4.82 -7.43 -2.59
CA GLU A 64 -4.93 -8.26 -1.39
C GLU A 64 -3.92 -7.82 -0.32
N LEU A 65 -2.65 -7.56 -0.69
CA LEU A 65 -1.62 -7.03 0.24
C LEU A 65 -2.02 -5.71 0.89
N LEU A 66 -2.67 -4.82 0.13
CA LEU A 66 -3.14 -3.52 0.62
C LEU A 66 -4.54 -3.56 1.23
N SER A 67 -5.17 -4.74 1.31
CA SER A 67 -6.54 -4.92 1.83
C SER A 67 -7.57 -4.02 1.13
N ILE A 68 -7.43 -3.83 -0.18
CA ILE A 68 -8.39 -3.09 -1.03
C ILE A 68 -8.95 -4.00 -2.11
N SER A 69 -10.08 -3.61 -2.70
CA SER A 69 -10.62 -4.36 -3.84
C SER A 69 -9.71 -4.21 -5.09
N PRO A 70 -9.65 -5.22 -5.97
CA PRO A 70 -8.96 -5.10 -7.27
C PRO A 70 -9.46 -3.92 -8.12
N ARG A 71 -10.75 -3.55 -7.99
CA ARG A 71 -11.32 -2.38 -8.65
C ARG A 71 -10.72 -1.08 -8.13
N VAL A 72 -10.54 -0.94 -6.81
CA VAL A 72 -9.91 0.24 -6.20
C VAL A 72 -8.44 0.32 -6.61
N MET A 73 -7.71 -0.80 -6.63
CA MET A 73 -6.34 -0.87 -7.14
C MET A 73 -6.25 -0.35 -8.58
N ASN A 74 -7.11 -0.86 -9.48
CA ASN A 74 -7.12 -0.42 -10.88
C ASN A 74 -7.43 1.07 -11.02
N TYR A 75 -8.39 1.58 -10.25
CA TYR A 75 -8.73 2.99 -10.21
C TYR A 75 -7.54 3.84 -9.76
N LYS A 76 -6.90 3.48 -8.65
CA LYS A 76 -5.74 4.18 -8.11
C LYS A 76 -4.54 4.18 -9.07
N ILE A 77 -4.25 3.05 -9.73
CA ILE A 77 -3.23 2.97 -10.78
C ILE A 77 -3.49 3.97 -11.91
N LYS A 78 -4.74 4.07 -12.38
CA LYS A 78 -5.13 5.01 -13.45
C LYS A 78 -5.05 6.46 -12.99
N THR A 79 -5.64 6.78 -11.84
CA THR A 79 -5.71 8.14 -11.31
C THR A 79 -4.33 8.68 -10.96
N LEU A 80 -3.46 7.84 -10.37
CA LEU A 80 -2.10 8.23 -10.02
C LEU A 80 -1.13 8.09 -11.21
N GLY A 81 -1.54 7.51 -12.34
CA GLY A 81 -0.65 7.32 -13.49
C GLY A 81 0.56 6.42 -13.18
N ILE A 82 0.34 5.30 -12.49
CA ILE A 82 1.41 4.36 -12.15
C ILE A 82 1.78 3.54 -13.40
N GLU A 83 3.02 3.68 -13.86
CA GLU A 83 3.57 2.88 -14.95
C GLU A 83 4.20 1.59 -14.40
N PHE A 84 3.98 0.48 -15.11
CA PHE A 84 4.54 -0.82 -14.74
C PHE A 84 4.76 -1.70 -15.98
N PRO A 85 5.66 -2.71 -15.90
CA PRO A 85 5.91 -3.62 -17.00
C PRO A 85 4.61 -4.31 -17.40
N ARG A 86 4.10 -4.00 -18.60
CA ARG A 86 3.01 -4.78 -19.18
C ARG A 86 3.61 -6.15 -19.49
N GLY A 87 3.19 -7.18 -18.75
CA GLY A 87 3.65 -8.54 -18.92
C GLY A 87 3.73 -8.90 -20.40
N ARG A 88 4.83 -9.55 -20.80
CA ARG A 88 5.14 -9.95 -22.18
C ARG A 88 3.84 -10.39 -22.87
N ARG A 89 3.25 -9.51 -23.68
CA ARG A 89 2.37 -9.98 -24.75
C ARG A 89 3.26 -10.94 -25.52
N ALA A 90 2.89 -12.21 -25.55
CA ALA A 90 3.57 -13.18 -26.40
C ALA A 90 3.67 -12.51 -27.78
N ALA A 91 4.90 -12.19 -28.19
CA ALA A 91 5.13 -11.78 -29.56
C ALA A 91 4.55 -12.92 -30.41
N PRO A 92 3.80 -12.62 -31.49
CA PRO A 92 3.39 -13.65 -32.41
C PRO A 92 4.63 -14.46 -32.77
N LEU A 93 4.60 -15.77 -32.53
CA LEU A 93 5.66 -16.66 -32.98
C LEU A 93 5.87 -16.36 -34.47
N PRO A 94 7.09 -16.08 -34.94
CA PRO A 94 7.32 -15.94 -36.37
C PRO A 94 6.83 -17.25 -37.00
N ALA A 95 5.92 -17.14 -37.97
CA ALA A 95 5.45 -18.27 -38.74
C ALA A 95 6.68 -18.97 -39.31
N GLY A 96 7.02 -20.13 -38.75
CA GLY A 96 8.15 -20.91 -39.23
C GLY A 96 7.87 -21.30 -40.68
N ASP A 97 8.77 -20.90 -41.59
CA ASP A 97 8.85 -21.48 -42.92
C ASP A 97 8.93 -23.00 -42.77
N SER A 98 7.91 -23.69 -43.29
CA SER A 98 7.86 -25.15 -43.30
C SER A 98 8.84 -25.66 -44.36
N PRO A 99 9.88 -26.46 -44.01
CA PRO A 99 10.86 -26.94 -44.97
C PRO A 99 10.42 -28.19 -45.74
N PHE A 100 9.15 -28.61 -45.66
CA PHE A 100 8.66 -29.79 -46.38
C PHE A 100 8.02 -29.42 -47.72
N SER A 101 8.87 -29.10 -48.70
CA SER A 101 8.58 -29.35 -50.12
C SER A 101 9.68 -30.24 -50.67
N ALA A 102 9.56 -31.54 -50.40
CA ALA A 102 10.41 -32.57 -50.99
C ALA A 102 9.67 -33.22 -52.16
N HIS A 103 10.24 -32.99 -53.34
CA HIS A 103 10.41 -33.92 -54.46
C HIS A 103 9.19 -34.68 -55.01
N SER A 104 8.85 -34.36 -56.27
CA SER A 104 8.37 -35.31 -57.26
C SER A 104 9.38 -35.40 -58.40
#